data_AF-A0A5N5HHL6-F1
#
_entry.id   AF-A0A5N5HHL6-F1
#
_cell.length_a   1.000
_cell.length_b   1.000
_cell.length_c   1.000
_cell.angle_alpha   90.00
_cell.angle_beta   90.00
_cell.angle_gamma   90.00
#
_symmetry.space_group_name_H-M   'P 1'
#
loop_
_entity.id
_entity.type
_entity.pdbx_description
1 polymer ?
#
loop_
_entity_poly.entity_id
_entity_poly.type
_entity_poly.pdbx_seq_one_letter_code
_entity_poly.pdbx_strand_id
1 'polypeptide(L)'
;MANKIEGLSFEQRHGKQRVRVARVWRNNDGRHSIVEWNVGISLLSDCVNAYTRGDNSDIVATDTMKNTVYVKAKECKEELSVEEFAVRLAKHFTSLYQQVTTAIVKIVEKPWERAYVDGQPHKHGFKLGSEKHTTEVIFEKSGALWLTSGIEGLSLLKTTQSGFEGFIRDKYTSLPDTRERILATEITASWKYQYESIFSIPQKSMYFNERYLSVKKALADTFYGPPKEGVYSPSVQSTLFHMAKTVLKGFPDIAAVQLKMPNIHFLPVNLSSKDNTIVKVMESKEATFSSHSPSLFPTPTTRWWSEDTVAIVTGANKGIGFAVVKWMAELGVTVILTARDKERGCKAVEALRAQGLHNVAFSCLDVSDPSSIKSFTSWFKKSYAVLDILVNNAAVSFNDINKNSVEHAETVMKPTSTDQVTDDALLPMFLHSTSSIGRILNVSSRLGSLNKLRNPSTKQVLESETLSEKDIEGVVSLFLEDVKSGRWKSQGWPEVWTDYAVSKLALNSYTRVLAKQYEGRGMSVNSFCPASRRHL
;
A
#
# COMPACT_ATOMS: atom_id res chain seq x y z
N MET A 1 -7.69 14.33 21.75
CA MET A 1 -9.00 14.05 22.37
C MET A 1 -10.06 14.11 21.30
N ALA A 2 -10.89 13.07 21.18
CA ALA A 2 -12.03 13.12 20.28
C ALA A 2 -13.11 14.00 20.90
N ASN A 3 -13.50 15.06 20.21
CA ASN A 3 -14.63 15.88 20.65
C ASN A 3 -15.90 15.32 20.03
N LYS A 4 -16.93 15.08 20.85
CA LYS A 4 -18.27 14.77 20.35
C LYS A 4 -18.92 16.07 19.92
N ILE A 5 -19.14 16.23 18.63
CA ILE A 5 -19.83 17.39 18.07
C ILE A 5 -20.94 16.86 17.19
N GLU A 6 -22.17 17.31 17.45
CA GLU A 6 -23.36 16.86 16.72
C GLU A 6 -23.52 15.32 16.72
N GLY A 7 -23.07 14.66 17.80
CA GLY A 7 -23.12 13.20 17.94
C GLY A 7 -21.97 12.43 17.24
N LEU A 8 -21.12 13.12 16.48
CA LEU A 8 -19.96 12.54 15.81
C LEU A 8 -18.70 12.68 16.66
N SER A 9 -17.98 11.58 16.83
CA SER A 9 -16.66 11.55 17.48
C SER A 9 -15.58 11.56 16.40
N PHE A 10 -14.79 12.62 16.31
CA PHE A 10 -13.68 12.69 15.37
C PHE A 10 -12.40 13.25 16.01
N GLU A 11 -11.27 12.86 15.44
CA GLU A 11 -9.94 13.34 15.83
C GLU A 11 -9.53 14.49 14.92
N GLN A 12 -9.16 15.62 15.53
CA GLN A 12 -8.76 16.84 14.84
C GLN A 12 -7.29 16.72 14.42
N ARG A 13 -7.05 16.09 13.27
CA ARG A 13 -5.73 15.77 12.73
C ARG A 13 -5.48 16.44 11.39
N HIS A 14 -4.35 17.13 11.29
CA HIS A 14 -3.89 17.75 10.04
C HIS A 14 -2.36 17.66 9.93
N GLY A 15 -1.80 17.84 8.74
CA GLY A 15 -0.36 17.59 8.57
C GLY A 15 0.20 17.83 7.17
N LYS A 16 1.51 17.62 7.04
CA LYS A 16 2.24 17.65 5.76
C LYS A 16 3.00 16.35 5.59
N GLN A 17 2.87 15.73 4.43
CA GLN A 17 3.58 14.50 4.09
C GLN A 17 4.57 14.76 2.95
N ARG A 18 5.57 13.89 2.83
CA ARG A 18 6.55 13.87 1.72
C ARG A 18 7.43 15.13 1.64
N VAL A 19 7.76 15.73 2.78
CA VAL A 19 8.73 16.85 2.82
C VAL A 19 10.13 16.28 2.68
N ARG A 20 10.71 16.42 1.48
CA ARG A 20 12.08 15.98 1.20
C ARG A 20 13.07 17.06 1.64
N VAL A 21 14.03 16.71 2.48
CA VAL A 21 15.10 17.60 2.95
C VAL A 21 16.43 16.86 2.95
N ALA A 22 17.51 17.53 2.58
CA ALA A 22 18.87 17.00 2.70
C ALA A 22 19.73 17.96 3.52
N ARG A 23 20.58 17.39 4.37
CA ARG A 23 21.52 18.16 5.20
C ARG A 23 22.92 17.61 4.99
N VAL A 24 23.85 18.52 4.68
CA VAL A 24 25.28 18.23 4.55
C VAL A 24 26.01 18.95 5.68
N TRP A 25 26.78 18.19 6.45
CA TRP A 25 27.75 18.70 7.41
C TRP A 25 29.14 18.62 6.80
N ARG A 26 29.93 19.68 6.96
CA ARG A 26 31.30 19.77 6.45
C ARG A 26 32.23 19.93 7.63
N ASN A 27 32.98 18.89 7.94
CA ASN A 27 33.89 18.87 9.07
C ASN A 27 35.23 19.53 8.70
N ASN A 28 35.94 20.03 9.70
CA ASN A 28 37.19 20.78 9.49
C ASN A 28 38.32 19.95 8.86
N ASP A 29 38.24 18.61 8.96
CA ASP A 29 39.15 17.65 8.32
C ASP A 29 38.87 17.42 6.82
N GLY A 30 37.89 18.14 6.27
CA GLY A 30 37.41 18.03 4.90
C GLY A 30 36.49 16.84 4.65
N ARG A 31 36.10 16.09 5.70
CA ARG A 31 35.11 15.03 5.60
C ARG A 31 33.72 15.65 5.59
N HIS A 32 32.90 15.26 4.61
CA HIS A 32 31.50 15.64 4.56
C HIS A 32 30.63 14.46 5.02
N SER A 33 29.55 14.76 5.71
CA SER A 33 28.49 13.80 6.06
C SER A 33 27.17 14.31 5.48
N ILE A 34 26.32 13.40 5.03
CA ILE A 34 25.03 13.74 4.41
C ILE A 34 23.93 12.85 4.95
N VAL A 35 22.76 13.44 5.14
CA VAL A 35 21.49 12.75 5.30
C VAL A 35 20.50 13.32 4.30
N GLU A 36 19.58 12.47 3.85
CA GLU A 36 18.43 12.89 3.06
C GLU A 36 17.19 12.21 3.64
N TRP A 37 16.22 13.02 4.05
CA TRP A 37 15.04 12.58 4.78
C TRP A 37 13.77 12.88 4.00
N ASN A 38 12.83 11.94 4.06
CA ASN A 38 11.44 12.14 3.70
C ASN A 38 10.62 12.25 4.99
N VAL A 39 10.15 13.46 5.29
CA VAL A 39 9.49 13.80 6.55
C VAL A 39 7.98 13.89 6.36
N GLY A 40 7.25 13.24 7.25
CA GLY A 40 5.81 13.35 7.45
C GLY A 40 5.51 13.89 8.84
N ILE A 41 4.64 14.89 8.91
CA ILE A 41 4.18 15.52 10.15
C ILE A 41 2.67 15.36 10.22
N SER A 42 2.15 15.00 11.38
CA SER A 42 0.73 15.05 11.70
C SER A 42 0.56 15.63 13.09
N LEU A 43 -0.26 16.66 13.23
CA LEU A 43 -0.56 17.32 14.49
C LEU A 43 -1.97 16.96 14.92
N LEU A 44 -2.12 16.62 16.20
CA LEU A 44 -3.42 16.64 16.88
C LEU A 44 -3.54 17.99 17.57
N SER A 45 -4.59 18.73 17.22
CA SER A 45 -4.80 20.10 17.69
C SER A 45 -6.23 20.34 18.11
N ASP A 46 -6.44 21.32 18.99
CA ASP A 46 -7.74 21.92 19.22
C ASP A 46 -8.00 23.00 18.15
N CYS A 47 -8.60 22.59 17.04
CA CYS A 47 -8.92 23.44 15.89
C CYS A 47 -10.34 23.16 15.36
N VAL A 48 -11.27 22.93 16.28
CA VAL A 48 -12.62 22.44 15.99
C VAL A 48 -13.40 23.37 15.06
N ASN A 49 -13.16 24.67 15.19
CA ASN A 49 -13.83 25.70 14.40
C ASN A 49 -13.45 25.60 12.91
N ALA A 50 -12.29 25.02 12.57
CA ALA A 50 -11.91 24.78 11.18
C ALA A 50 -12.81 23.71 10.52
N TYR A 51 -13.19 22.68 11.28
CA TYR A 51 -14.04 21.59 10.78
C TYR A 51 -15.52 21.97 10.75
N THR A 52 -15.98 22.77 11.72
CA THR A 52 -17.40 23.04 11.93
C THR A 52 -17.87 24.36 11.35
N ARG A 53 -16.97 25.36 11.26
CA ARG A 53 -17.30 26.74 10.86
C ARG A 53 -16.41 27.28 9.74
N GLY A 54 -15.42 26.51 9.29
CA GLY A 54 -14.43 26.96 8.31
C GLY A 54 -13.46 28.03 8.82
N ASP A 55 -13.40 28.24 10.14
CA ASP A 55 -12.47 29.19 10.76
C ASP A 55 -11.10 28.54 10.98
N ASN A 56 -10.11 28.99 10.22
CA ASN A 56 -8.77 28.41 10.18
C ASN A 56 -7.78 29.10 11.14
N SER A 57 -8.23 29.97 12.06
CA SER A 57 -7.36 30.71 12.99
C SER A 57 -6.42 29.82 13.82
N ASP A 58 -6.88 28.61 14.18
CA ASP A 58 -6.09 27.63 14.95
C ASP A 58 -5.31 26.63 14.08
N ILE A 59 -5.43 26.69 12.75
CA ILE A 59 -4.77 25.76 11.84
C ILE A 59 -3.32 26.18 11.60
N VAL A 60 -2.39 25.29 11.93
CA VAL A 60 -1.00 25.43 11.49
C VAL A 60 -0.95 25.09 9.99
N ALA A 61 -0.73 26.09 9.15
CA ALA A 61 -0.70 25.88 7.70
C ALA A 61 0.33 24.80 7.29
N THR A 62 -0.07 23.91 6.38
CA THR A 62 0.81 22.79 5.96
C THR A 62 2.08 23.27 5.24
N ASP A 63 2.05 24.46 4.65
CA ASP A 63 3.25 25.11 4.09
C ASP A 63 4.22 25.56 5.18
N THR A 64 3.71 26.13 6.28
CA THR A 64 4.50 26.46 7.47
C THR A 64 5.16 25.22 8.04
N MET A 65 4.44 24.09 8.14
CA MET A 65 5.05 22.83 8.59
C MET A 65 6.23 22.38 7.72
N LYS A 66 6.09 22.48 6.39
CA LYS A 66 7.17 22.19 5.43
C LYS A 66 8.36 23.13 5.65
N ASN A 67 8.12 24.43 5.79
CA ASN A 67 9.18 25.42 6.00
C ASN A 67 9.90 25.19 7.35
N THR A 68 9.18 24.82 8.40
CA THR A 68 9.74 24.43 9.69
C THR A 68 10.72 23.26 9.56
N VAL A 69 10.42 22.25 8.73
CA VAL A 69 11.38 21.14 8.45
C VAL A 69 12.70 21.69 7.90
N TYR A 70 12.65 22.60 6.92
CA TYR A 70 13.84 23.19 6.32
C TYR A 70 14.63 24.03 7.33
N VAL A 71 13.94 24.86 8.11
CA VAL A 71 14.58 25.70 9.14
C VAL A 71 15.23 24.84 10.22
N LYS A 72 14.51 23.85 10.76
CA LYS A 72 15.03 22.95 11.80
C LYS A 72 16.20 22.12 11.31
N ALA A 73 16.17 21.65 10.06
CA ALA A 73 17.31 20.96 9.46
C ALA A 73 18.54 21.89 9.32
N LYS A 74 18.34 23.16 8.96
CA LYS A 74 19.41 24.17 8.89
C LYS A 74 20.00 24.50 10.26
N GLU A 75 19.17 24.56 11.30
CA GLU A 75 19.59 24.81 12.69
C GLU A 75 20.43 23.68 13.28
N CYS A 76 20.35 22.46 12.73
CA CYS A 76 21.18 21.34 13.13
C CYS A 76 22.63 21.56 12.65
N LYS A 77 23.44 22.16 13.52
CA LYS A 77 24.88 22.43 13.27
C LYS A 77 25.74 21.18 13.37
N GLU A 78 25.37 20.26 14.26
CA GLU A 78 26.05 18.98 14.45
C GLU A 78 25.29 17.86 13.75
N GLU A 79 26.03 16.79 13.40
CA GLU A 79 25.43 15.55 12.90
C GLU A 79 24.48 14.97 13.95
N LEU A 80 23.36 14.41 13.49
CA LEU A 80 22.37 13.78 14.35
C LEU A 80 21.66 12.65 13.61
N SER A 81 21.09 11.75 14.39
CA SER A 81 20.23 10.67 13.95
C SER A 81 18.87 11.15 13.45
N VAL A 82 18.20 10.28 12.69
CA VAL A 82 16.85 10.54 12.19
C VAL A 82 15.84 10.68 13.35
N GLU A 83 16.01 9.92 14.42
CA GLU A 83 15.21 9.97 15.65
C GLU A 83 15.37 11.29 16.37
N GLU A 84 16.60 11.77 16.57
CA GLU A 84 16.86 13.06 17.21
C GLU A 84 16.24 14.20 16.43
N PHE A 85 16.29 14.14 15.09
CA PHE A 85 15.65 15.15 14.26
C PHE A 85 14.12 15.10 14.38
N ALA A 86 13.53 13.91 14.38
CA ALA A 86 12.09 13.72 14.57
C ALA A 86 11.62 14.23 15.95
N VAL A 87 12.36 13.95 17.02
CA VAL A 87 12.10 14.48 18.36
C VAL A 87 12.18 16.01 18.40
N ARG A 88 13.20 16.61 17.76
CA ARG A 88 13.35 18.08 17.66
C ARG A 88 12.17 18.73 16.95
N LEU A 89 11.69 18.12 15.86
CA LEU A 89 10.50 18.59 15.14
C LEU A 89 9.23 18.45 15.99
N ALA A 90 9.00 17.28 16.58
CA ALA A 90 7.82 17.02 17.38
C ALA A 90 7.71 17.98 18.57
N LYS A 91 8.83 18.16 19.31
CA LYS A 91 8.95 19.11 20.41
C LYS A 91 8.67 20.55 19.96
N HIS A 92 9.19 20.96 18.80
CA HIS A 92 8.95 22.32 18.30
C HIS A 92 7.46 22.61 18.11
N PHE A 93 6.71 21.71 17.47
CA PHE A 93 5.28 21.92 17.24
C PHE A 93 4.46 21.94 18.55
N THR A 94 4.72 21.01 19.46
CA THR A 94 3.98 20.94 20.74
C THR A 94 4.31 22.10 21.68
N SER A 95 5.54 22.63 21.63
CA SER A 95 5.96 23.75 22.48
C SER A 95 5.58 25.11 21.93
N LEU A 96 5.59 25.29 20.60
CA LEU A 96 5.30 26.60 19.99
C LEU A 96 3.81 26.91 19.92
N TYR A 97 3.01 25.92 19.51
CA TYR A 97 1.59 26.14 19.24
C TYR A 97 0.75 25.73 20.46
N GLN A 98 -0.06 26.65 20.98
CA GLN A 98 -0.85 26.42 22.17
C GLN A 98 -1.87 25.29 21.96
N GLN A 99 -2.52 25.30 20.81
CA GLN A 99 -3.57 24.38 20.41
C GLN A 99 -3.07 22.98 20.03
N VAL A 100 -1.78 22.78 19.74
CA VAL A 100 -1.24 21.46 19.35
C VAL A 100 -1.02 20.61 20.61
N THR A 101 -1.76 19.52 20.77
CA THR A 101 -1.63 18.59 21.90
C THR A 101 -0.61 17.49 21.65
N THR A 102 -0.48 17.03 20.40
CA THR A 102 0.40 15.91 20.04
C THR A 102 1.00 16.16 18.66
N ALA A 103 2.31 15.92 18.53
CA ALA A 103 2.99 15.90 17.24
C ALA A 103 3.45 14.48 16.92
N ILE A 104 3.11 14.02 15.72
CA ILE A 104 3.47 12.70 15.18
C ILE A 104 4.38 12.94 13.98
N VAL A 105 5.65 12.59 14.10
CA VAL A 105 6.67 12.79 13.08
C VAL A 105 7.18 11.45 12.59
N LYS A 106 7.01 11.18 11.30
CA LYS A 106 7.51 10.00 10.60
C LYS A 106 8.61 10.41 9.67
N ILE A 107 9.75 9.73 9.72
CA ILE A 107 10.86 10.02 8.82
C ILE A 107 11.37 8.72 8.21
N VAL A 108 11.58 8.76 6.89
CA VAL A 108 12.29 7.72 6.14
C VAL A 108 13.59 8.33 5.63
N GLU A 109 14.71 7.80 6.08
CA GLU A 109 16.03 8.17 5.62
C GLU A 109 16.36 7.45 4.31
N LYS A 110 16.85 8.23 3.35
CA LYS A 110 17.38 7.68 2.11
C LYS A 110 18.78 7.12 2.36
N PRO A 111 19.06 5.88 1.91
CA PRO A 111 20.26 5.15 2.31
C PRO A 111 21.49 5.62 1.54
N TRP A 112 22.02 6.80 1.87
CA TRP A 112 23.31 7.22 1.34
C TRP A 112 24.44 6.53 2.11
N GLU A 113 25.20 5.69 1.43
CA GLU A 113 26.37 5.00 1.97
C GLU A 113 27.65 5.68 1.50
N ARG A 114 28.66 5.76 2.37
CA ARG A 114 29.96 6.31 1.97
C ARG A 114 30.58 5.43 0.88
N ALA A 115 31.01 6.06 -0.21
CA ALA A 115 31.73 5.38 -1.27
C ALA A 115 33.16 5.04 -0.82
N TYR A 116 33.70 3.93 -1.33
CA TYR A 116 35.09 3.53 -1.11
C TYR A 116 35.80 3.47 -2.47
N VAL A 117 36.99 4.05 -2.53
CA VAL A 117 37.87 4.03 -3.71
C VAL A 117 39.23 3.53 -3.22
N ASP A 118 39.76 2.49 -3.85
CA ASP A 118 41.01 1.81 -3.44
C ASP A 118 41.03 1.38 -1.97
N GLY A 119 39.88 0.89 -1.48
CA GLY A 119 39.69 0.46 -0.09
C GLY A 119 39.62 1.60 0.94
N GLN A 120 39.73 2.86 0.51
CA GLN A 120 39.67 4.03 1.37
C GLN A 120 38.30 4.72 1.30
N PRO A 121 37.74 5.18 2.43
CA PRO A 121 36.47 5.90 2.44
C PRO A 121 36.62 7.27 1.79
N HIS A 122 35.79 7.57 0.79
CA HIS A 122 35.81 8.88 0.11
C HIS A 122 35.37 9.99 1.06
N LYS A 123 36.05 11.14 1.05
CA LYS A 123 35.75 12.25 1.99
C LYS A 123 34.34 12.83 1.83
N HIS A 124 33.81 12.83 0.61
CA HIS A 124 32.54 13.49 0.26
C HIS A 124 31.74 12.73 -0.82
N GLY A 125 32.03 11.45 -1.02
CA GLY A 125 31.43 10.62 -2.08
C GLY A 125 30.50 9.59 -1.47
N PHE A 126 29.34 9.40 -2.08
CA PHE A 126 28.29 8.52 -1.58
C PHE A 126 27.66 7.72 -2.71
N LYS A 127 27.25 6.50 -2.41
CA LYS A 127 26.43 5.64 -3.28
C LYS A 127 25.10 5.36 -2.61
N LEU A 128 24.10 4.98 -3.40
CA LEU A 128 22.79 4.62 -2.87
C LEU A 128 22.81 3.16 -2.42
N GLY A 129 22.52 2.92 -1.15
CA GLY A 129 22.23 1.61 -0.57
C GLY A 129 20.77 1.20 -0.77
N SER A 130 20.38 0.07 -0.18
CA SER A 130 19.03 -0.49 -0.29
C SER A 130 18.18 -0.30 0.97
N GLU A 131 18.82 -0.23 2.14
CA GLU A 131 18.16 -0.34 3.44
C GLU A 131 17.80 1.01 4.05
N LYS A 132 16.51 1.30 4.21
CA LYS A 132 16.07 2.58 4.75
C LYS A 132 15.96 2.52 6.26
N HIS A 133 16.60 3.48 6.93
CA HIS A 133 16.37 3.75 8.34
C HIS A 133 15.09 4.58 8.50
N THR A 134 14.16 4.10 9.32
CA THR A 134 12.86 4.74 9.55
C THR A 134 12.67 5.07 11.02
N THR A 135 11.91 6.12 11.31
CA THR A 135 11.47 6.42 12.67
C THR A 135 10.04 6.97 12.69
N GLU A 136 9.32 6.68 13.78
CA GLU A 136 8.09 7.35 14.16
C GLU A 136 8.24 7.88 15.59
N VAL A 137 7.98 9.17 15.76
CA VAL A 137 7.99 9.85 17.05
C VAL A 137 6.61 10.41 17.30
N ILE A 138 5.98 9.98 18.39
CA ILE A 138 4.76 10.57 18.93
C ILE A 138 5.18 11.32 20.18
N PHE A 139 5.01 12.63 20.18
CA PHE A 139 5.34 13.48 21.32
C PHE A 139 4.11 14.27 21.72
N GLU A 140 3.68 14.09 22.96
CA GLU A 140 2.59 14.84 23.55
C GLU A 140 3.10 16.08 24.27
N LYS A 141 2.26 17.10 24.32
CA LYS A 141 2.51 18.32 25.08
C LYS A 141 2.67 18.08 26.59
N SER A 142 2.08 16.99 27.10
CA SER A 142 2.30 16.48 28.46
C SER A 142 3.75 16.08 28.75
N GLY A 143 4.56 15.89 27.70
CA GLY A 143 5.92 15.37 27.78
C GLY A 143 6.04 13.87 27.48
N ALA A 144 4.91 13.17 27.32
CA ALA A 144 4.89 11.76 26.97
C ALA A 144 5.47 11.51 25.57
N LEU A 145 6.31 10.48 25.47
CA LEU A 145 7.06 10.13 24.27
C LEU A 145 6.81 8.66 23.90
N TRP A 146 6.57 8.43 22.61
CA TRP A 146 6.70 7.11 21.99
C TRP A 146 7.67 7.23 20.83
N LEU A 147 8.76 6.46 20.91
CA LEU A 147 9.83 6.46 19.93
C LEU A 147 9.94 5.07 19.32
N THR A 148 9.86 5.01 18.00
CA THR A 148 10.05 3.78 17.21
C THR A 148 11.14 4.02 16.18
N SER A 149 12.10 3.09 16.06
CA SER A 149 13.01 3.01 14.92
C SER A 149 12.66 1.80 14.07
N GLY A 150 13.15 1.73 12.84
CA GLY A 150 12.94 0.58 11.98
C GLY A 150 13.86 0.53 10.77
N ILE A 151 13.93 -0.64 10.16
CA ILE A 151 14.64 -0.90 8.91
C ILE A 151 13.66 -1.43 7.87
N GLU A 152 13.70 -0.87 6.66
CA GLU A 152 13.00 -1.39 5.48
C GLU A 152 14.03 -1.80 4.43
N GLY A 153 13.81 -2.92 3.73
CA GLY A 153 14.66 -3.30 2.59
C GLY A 153 15.90 -4.13 2.96
N LEU A 154 15.95 -4.72 4.16
CA LEU A 154 17.06 -5.60 4.56
C LEU A 154 16.94 -6.95 3.83
N SER A 155 17.60 -7.05 2.70
CA SER A 155 17.59 -8.24 1.85
C SER A 155 18.59 -9.28 2.34
N LEU A 156 18.13 -10.46 2.74
CA LEU A 156 18.96 -11.58 3.19
C LEU A 156 18.65 -12.85 2.38
N LEU A 157 19.68 -13.64 2.08
CA LEU A 157 19.54 -14.91 1.38
C LEU A 157 20.56 -15.92 1.93
N LYS A 158 20.09 -17.13 2.24
CA LYS A 158 20.96 -18.30 2.44
C LYS A 158 20.51 -19.44 1.53
N THR A 159 21.49 -20.15 0.98
CA THR A 159 21.27 -21.16 -0.05
C THR A 159 20.87 -22.53 0.50
N THR A 160 21.11 -22.76 1.79
CA THR A 160 20.82 -23.99 2.53
C THR A 160 20.41 -23.65 3.98
N GLN A 161 20.36 -24.63 4.87
CA GLN A 161 19.98 -24.50 6.28
C GLN A 161 18.58 -23.90 6.46
N SER A 162 17.66 -24.31 5.58
CA SER A 162 16.25 -23.99 5.65
C SER A 162 15.45 -25.16 5.12
N GLY A 163 14.39 -25.52 5.84
CA GLY A 163 13.41 -26.50 5.41
C GLY A 163 11.99 -26.00 5.60
N PHE A 164 11.06 -26.86 5.24
CA PHE A 164 9.64 -26.76 5.51
C PHE A 164 9.01 -28.14 5.32
N GLU A 165 8.72 -28.80 6.42
CA GLU A 165 8.15 -30.15 6.45
C GLU A 165 7.15 -30.26 7.61
N GLY A 166 6.31 -31.30 7.61
CA GLY A 166 5.33 -31.52 8.68
C GLY A 166 4.22 -30.46 8.78
N PHE A 167 3.98 -29.69 7.71
CA PHE A 167 2.82 -28.81 7.62
C PHE A 167 1.53 -29.60 7.38
N ILE A 168 0.40 -29.01 7.74
CA ILE A 168 -0.92 -29.60 7.54
C ILE A 168 -1.10 -29.92 6.05
N ARG A 169 -1.51 -31.15 5.77
CA ARG A 169 -1.84 -31.61 4.42
C ARG A 169 -3.34 -31.78 4.29
N ASP A 170 -3.87 -31.19 3.24
CA ASP A 170 -5.24 -31.37 2.80
C ASP A 170 -5.26 -31.73 1.30
N LYS A 171 -6.47 -31.86 0.73
CA LYS A 171 -6.66 -32.16 -0.69
C LYS A 171 -6.15 -31.07 -1.65
N TYR A 172 -5.74 -29.89 -1.16
CA TYR A 172 -5.16 -28.80 -1.97
C TYR A 172 -3.64 -28.71 -1.83
N THR A 173 -3.05 -29.55 -0.99
CA THR A 173 -1.62 -29.49 -0.69
C THR A 173 -0.82 -30.23 -1.76
N SER A 174 -0.26 -29.47 -2.70
CA SER A 174 0.69 -29.97 -3.71
C SER A 174 2.16 -29.75 -3.35
N LEU A 175 2.42 -28.95 -2.31
CA LEU A 175 3.77 -28.63 -1.86
C LEU A 175 4.41 -29.88 -1.23
N PRO A 176 5.55 -30.38 -1.74
CA PRO A 176 6.28 -31.43 -1.06
C PRO A 176 7.00 -30.89 0.18
N ASP A 177 7.22 -31.78 1.15
CA ASP A 177 8.13 -31.51 2.26
C ASP A 177 9.54 -31.29 1.70
N THR A 178 10.25 -30.35 2.29
CA THR A 178 11.66 -30.13 1.95
C THR A 178 12.49 -29.94 3.22
N ARG A 179 13.60 -30.65 3.30
CA ARG A 179 14.59 -30.48 4.37
C ARG A 179 15.63 -29.42 4.02
N GLU A 180 15.75 -29.10 2.74
CA GLU A 180 16.74 -28.17 2.22
C GLU A 180 16.15 -27.33 1.08
N ARG A 181 16.16 -26.01 1.27
CA ARG A 181 15.75 -25.02 0.28
C ARG A 181 16.49 -23.71 0.48
N ILE A 182 16.52 -22.90 -0.58
CA ILE A 182 16.92 -21.50 -0.47
C ILE A 182 15.90 -20.75 0.40
N LEU A 183 16.39 -19.94 1.33
CA LEU A 183 15.59 -18.97 2.07
C LEU A 183 16.06 -17.57 1.71
N ALA A 184 15.17 -16.77 1.13
CA ALA A 184 15.43 -15.38 0.78
C ALA A 184 14.28 -14.50 1.26
N THR A 185 14.60 -13.29 1.72
CA THR A 185 13.62 -12.36 2.27
C THR A 185 14.09 -10.91 2.15
N GLU A 186 13.15 -9.98 2.15
CA GLU A 186 13.39 -8.55 2.33
C GLU A 186 12.71 -8.11 3.63
N ILE A 187 13.48 -8.04 4.71
CA ILE A 187 12.96 -7.81 6.06
C ILE A 187 12.50 -6.36 6.20
N THR A 188 11.31 -6.18 6.78
CA THR A 188 10.89 -4.94 7.42
C THR A 188 10.80 -5.17 8.92
N ALA A 189 11.51 -4.36 9.70
CA ALA A 189 11.49 -4.43 11.15
C ALA A 189 11.24 -3.05 11.75
N SER A 190 10.45 -2.99 12.81
CA SER A 190 10.29 -1.79 13.63
C SER A 190 10.32 -2.15 15.10
N TRP A 191 10.99 -1.36 15.92
CA TRP A 191 11.10 -1.57 17.35
C TRP A 191 10.81 -0.29 18.12
N LYS A 192 10.00 -0.42 19.16
CA LYS A 192 9.60 0.65 20.07
C LYS A 192 10.53 0.66 21.28
N TYR A 193 11.06 1.83 21.65
CA TYR A 193 11.86 1.99 22.87
C TYR A 193 10.99 2.08 24.14
N GLN A 194 11.62 1.83 25.28
CA GLN A 194 11.03 2.02 26.61
C GLN A 194 11.03 3.48 27.10
N TYR A 195 11.55 4.43 26.31
CA TYR A 195 11.63 5.84 26.69
C TYR A 195 10.25 6.51 26.72
N GLU A 196 9.81 6.92 27.90
CA GLU A 196 8.51 7.60 28.11
C GLU A 196 8.63 9.14 28.05
N SER A 197 9.84 9.69 28.09
CA SER A 197 10.10 11.13 27.94
C SER A 197 11.45 11.40 27.27
N ILE A 198 11.64 12.62 26.75
CA ILE A 198 12.91 13.03 26.14
C ILE A 198 14.08 12.96 27.14
N PHE A 199 13.82 13.17 28.43
CA PHE A 199 14.85 13.10 29.48
C PHE A 199 15.32 11.67 29.77
N SER A 200 14.51 10.66 29.41
CA SER A 200 14.89 9.26 29.55
C SER A 200 15.80 8.74 28.42
N ILE A 201 15.96 9.53 27.34
CA ILE A 201 16.85 9.18 26.23
C ILE A 201 18.32 9.35 26.68
N PRO A 202 19.19 8.34 26.48
CA PRO A 202 20.61 8.45 26.78
C PRO A 202 21.27 9.63 26.08
N GLN A 203 22.01 10.44 26.83
CA GLN A 203 22.78 11.60 26.31
C GLN A 203 24.09 11.14 25.69
N LYS A 204 24.01 10.25 24.69
CA LYS A 204 25.14 9.75 23.90
C LYS A 204 24.97 10.19 22.46
N SER A 205 26.00 10.80 21.89
CA SER A 205 26.00 11.19 20.47
C SER A 205 25.77 9.97 19.57
N MET A 206 24.92 10.12 18.55
CA MET A 206 24.61 9.07 17.56
C MET A 206 24.10 7.76 18.16
N TYR A 207 23.53 7.81 19.36
CA TYR A 207 22.99 6.65 20.08
C TYR A 207 22.08 5.77 19.23
N PHE A 208 21.12 6.38 18.53
CA PHE A 208 20.15 5.65 17.73
C PHE A 208 20.76 5.02 16.46
N ASN A 209 21.77 5.66 15.85
CA ASN A 209 22.50 5.06 14.72
C ASN A 209 23.27 3.80 15.16
N GLU A 210 23.95 3.85 16.30
CA GLU A 210 24.61 2.67 16.86
C GLU A 210 23.59 1.57 17.18
N ARG A 211 22.44 1.94 17.74
CA ARG A 211 21.36 0.99 18.04
C ARG A 211 20.79 0.35 16.78
N TYR A 212 20.51 1.15 15.75
CA TYR A 212 20.05 0.67 14.46
C TYR A 212 21.01 -0.35 13.86
N LEU A 213 22.31 -0.04 13.84
CA LEU A 213 23.34 -0.96 13.35
C LEU A 213 23.42 -2.25 14.19
N SER A 214 23.29 -2.14 15.51
CA SER A 214 23.29 -3.28 16.42
C SER A 214 22.08 -4.19 16.22
N VAL A 215 20.89 -3.62 16.07
CA VAL A 215 19.66 -4.38 15.78
C VAL A 215 19.74 -5.03 14.39
N LYS A 216 20.16 -4.28 13.36
CA LYS A 216 20.42 -4.83 12.02
C LYS A 216 21.36 -6.03 12.07
N LYS A 217 22.48 -5.90 12.81
CA LYS A 217 23.44 -6.99 12.99
C LYS A 217 22.80 -8.19 13.70
N ALA A 218 22.06 -7.97 14.79
CA ALA A 218 21.38 -9.05 15.51
C ALA A 218 20.36 -9.81 14.63
N LEU A 219 19.62 -9.10 13.78
CA LEU A 219 18.71 -9.71 12.81
C LEU A 219 19.49 -10.57 11.80
N ALA A 220 20.54 -10.03 11.19
CA ALA A 220 21.37 -10.74 10.21
C ALA A 220 22.07 -11.96 10.83
N ASP A 221 22.70 -11.81 12.00
CA ASP A 221 23.38 -12.89 12.71
C ASP A 221 22.41 -14.01 13.08
N THR A 222 21.18 -13.68 13.48
CA THR A 222 20.16 -14.70 13.79
C THR A 222 19.68 -15.41 12.52
N PHE A 223 19.67 -14.74 11.36
CA PHE A 223 19.32 -15.35 10.08
C PHE A 223 20.37 -16.37 9.59
N TYR A 224 21.65 -15.96 9.66
CA TYR A 224 22.77 -16.71 9.12
C TYR A 224 23.30 -17.76 10.10
N GLY A 225 23.39 -17.44 11.39
CA GLY A 225 24.08 -18.28 12.38
C GLY A 225 25.61 -18.18 12.26
N PRO A 226 26.35 -19.12 12.87
CA PRO A 226 27.80 -19.21 12.75
C PRO A 226 28.27 -19.25 11.28
N PRO A 227 29.33 -18.52 10.88
CA PRO A 227 29.72 -18.42 9.47
C PRO A 227 30.11 -19.73 8.78
N LYS A 228 30.53 -20.75 9.54
CA LYS A 228 30.96 -22.05 8.99
C LYS A 228 29.80 -23.05 8.93
N GLU A 229 29.00 -23.12 9.98
CA GLU A 229 27.95 -24.13 10.15
C GLU A 229 26.57 -23.63 9.68
N GLY A 230 26.33 -22.32 9.81
CA GLY A 230 25.01 -21.72 9.67
C GLY A 230 24.04 -22.09 10.80
N VAL A 231 22.79 -21.66 10.69
CA VAL A 231 21.70 -22.09 11.58
C VAL A 231 20.51 -22.60 10.77
N TYR A 232 20.00 -23.77 11.15
CA TYR A 232 18.86 -24.38 10.49
C TYR A 232 17.56 -23.60 10.80
N SER A 233 16.80 -23.29 9.74
CA SER A 233 15.47 -22.67 9.82
C SER A 233 14.40 -23.70 9.46
N PRO A 234 13.61 -24.22 10.41
CA PRO A 234 12.53 -25.16 10.09
C PRO A 234 11.32 -24.45 9.45
N SER A 235 11.19 -23.14 9.65
CA SER A 235 10.16 -22.30 9.06
C SER A 235 10.54 -20.82 9.17
N VAL A 236 9.96 -19.99 8.29
CA VAL A 236 10.14 -18.52 8.35
C VAL A 236 9.65 -17.99 9.70
N GLN A 237 8.51 -18.49 10.19
CA GLN A 237 7.91 -18.13 11.46
C GLN A 237 8.87 -18.40 12.63
N SER A 238 9.57 -19.54 12.62
CA SER A 238 10.57 -19.87 13.63
C SER A 238 11.73 -18.87 13.60
N THR A 239 12.32 -18.61 12.42
CA THR A 239 13.42 -17.63 12.30
C THR A 239 12.98 -16.23 12.75
N LEU A 240 11.77 -15.83 12.37
CA LEU A 240 11.18 -14.54 12.70
C LEU A 240 10.99 -14.40 14.23
N PHE A 241 10.49 -15.44 14.90
CA PHE A 241 10.40 -15.47 16.37
C PHE A 241 11.78 -15.39 17.04
N HIS A 242 12.77 -16.13 16.54
CA HIS A 242 14.13 -16.11 17.08
C HIS A 242 14.78 -14.73 16.92
N MET A 243 14.60 -14.08 15.76
CA MET A 243 15.05 -12.70 15.54
C MET A 243 14.45 -11.74 16.54
N ALA A 244 13.12 -11.78 16.73
CA ALA A 244 12.44 -10.94 17.70
C ALA A 244 12.97 -11.18 19.12
N LYS A 245 13.13 -12.45 19.50
CA LYS A 245 13.67 -12.86 20.80
C LYS A 245 15.10 -12.39 21.00
N THR A 246 15.97 -12.48 19.99
CA THR A 246 17.36 -11.99 20.06
C THR A 246 17.38 -10.48 20.25
N VAL A 247 16.56 -9.72 19.51
CA VAL A 247 16.47 -8.26 19.65
C VAL A 247 16.00 -7.87 21.05
N LEU A 248 14.87 -8.43 21.51
CA LEU A 248 14.31 -8.09 22.83
C LEU A 248 15.23 -8.50 23.99
N LYS A 249 15.96 -9.61 23.88
CA LYS A 249 16.92 -10.03 24.91
C LYS A 249 18.24 -9.26 24.86
N GLY A 250 18.70 -8.89 23.67
CA GLY A 250 19.99 -8.21 23.49
C GLY A 250 19.93 -6.72 23.82
N PHE A 251 18.75 -6.12 23.80
CA PHE A 251 18.56 -4.67 23.87
C PHE A 251 17.47 -4.30 24.89
N PRO A 252 17.82 -4.15 26.18
CA PRO A 252 16.85 -3.90 27.25
C PRO A 252 16.02 -2.62 27.09
N ASP A 253 16.54 -1.64 26.36
CA ASP A 253 15.88 -0.38 26.01
C ASP A 253 14.78 -0.53 24.95
N ILE A 254 14.65 -1.69 24.31
CA ILE A 254 13.57 -1.99 23.35
C ILE A 254 12.41 -2.69 24.08
N ALA A 255 11.23 -2.08 24.02
CA ALA A 255 10.01 -2.57 24.65
C ALA A 255 9.29 -3.63 23.80
N ALA A 256 9.29 -3.43 22.49
CA ALA A 256 8.55 -4.26 21.54
C ALA A 256 9.22 -4.26 20.18
N VAL A 257 9.07 -5.36 19.44
CA VAL A 257 9.53 -5.48 18.06
C VAL A 257 8.42 -6.05 17.18
N GLN A 258 8.30 -5.49 15.98
CA GLN A 258 7.46 -5.99 14.91
C GLN A 258 8.34 -6.32 13.72
N LEU A 259 8.10 -7.51 13.15
CA LEU A 259 8.90 -8.05 12.06
C LEU A 259 7.97 -8.55 10.95
N LYS A 260 8.37 -8.29 9.71
CA LYS A 260 7.75 -8.81 8.49
C LYS A 260 8.85 -9.39 7.61
N MET A 261 8.67 -10.66 7.23
CA MET A 261 9.62 -11.42 6.42
C MET A 261 8.88 -12.08 5.24
N PRO A 262 8.75 -11.40 4.09
CA PRO A 262 8.28 -12.05 2.87
C PRO A 262 9.24 -13.16 2.46
N ASN A 263 8.71 -14.34 2.14
CA ASN A 263 9.48 -15.44 1.58
C ASN A 263 9.59 -15.27 0.08
N ILE A 264 10.76 -14.85 -0.39
CA ILE A 264 11.08 -14.70 -1.82
C ILE A 264 11.38 -16.11 -2.35
N HIS A 265 10.52 -16.62 -3.22
CA HIS A 265 10.58 -18.01 -3.65
C HIS A 265 11.62 -18.23 -4.76
N PHE A 266 12.52 -19.18 -4.50
CA PHE A 266 13.49 -19.72 -5.43
C PHE A 266 13.11 -21.18 -5.73
N LEU A 267 12.35 -21.41 -6.80
CA LEU A 267 11.84 -22.74 -7.16
C LEU A 267 12.78 -23.41 -8.16
N PRO A 268 13.20 -24.67 -7.92
CA PRO A 268 13.96 -25.43 -8.91
C PRO A 268 13.16 -25.58 -10.21
N VAL A 269 13.79 -25.33 -11.35
CA VAL A 269 13.23 -25.59 -12.68
C VAL A 269 13.57 -27.02 -13.05
N ASN A 270 12.53 -27.84 -13.27
CA ASN A 270 12.70 -29.20 -13.73
C ASN A 270 12.84 -29.21 -15.26
N LEU A 271 14.08 -29.14 -15.76
CA LEU A 271 14.39 -29.36 -17.17
C LEU A 271 14.87 -30.81 -17.31
N SER A 272 14.24 -31.58 -18.19
CA SER A 272 14.50 -33.01 -18.39
C SER A 272 15.82 -33.33 -19.10
N SER A 273 16.88 -32.52 -18.90
CA SER A 273 18.23 -32.78 -19.41
C SER A 273 19.21 -32.72 -18.25
N LYS A 274 19.98 -33.79 -18.06
CA LYS A 274 21.04 -33.91 -17.05
C LYS A 274 22.07 -32.80 -17.24
N ASP A 275 22.02 -31.82 -16.35
CA ASP A 275 23.14 -31.17 -15.64
C ASP A 275 22.80 -29.69 -15.34
N ASN A 276 22.94 -29.34 -14.06
CA ASN A 276 22.66 -28.07 -13.38
C ASN A 276 21.18 -27.68 -13.13
N THR A 277 20.86 -27.53 -11.84
CA THR A 277 19.57 -26.99 -11.36
C THR A 277 19.47 -25.51 -11.65
N ILE A 278 18.64 -25.13 -12.63
CA ILE A 278 18.26 -23.74 -12.86
C ILE A 278 17.16 -23.36 -11.86
N VAL A 279 17.19 -22.15 -11.30
CA VAL A 279 16.22 -21.69 -10.28
C VAL A 279 15.36 -20.55 -10.82
N LYS A 280 14.04 -20.67 -10.73
CA LYS A 280 13.06 -19.65 -11.10
C LYS A 280 12.68 -18.81 -9.88
N VAL A 281 12.73 -17.49 -10.01
CA VAL A 281 12.29 -16.54 -8.99
C VAL A 281 10.81 -16.23 -9.17
N MET A 282 10.03 -16.27 -8.09
CA MET A 282 8.61 -15.90 -8.07
C MET A 282 8.27 -14.98 -6.89
N GLU A 283 7.21 -14.19 -7.03
CA GLU A 283 6.75 -13.25 -6.00
C GLU A 283 6.23 -13.94 -4.73
N SER A 284 6.33 -13.21 -3.62
CA SER A 284 6.48 -13.73 -2.25
C SER A 284 5.18 -14.03 -1.48
N LYS A 285 5.28 -14.90 -0.45
CA LYS A 285 4.28 -15.06 0.61
C LYS A 285 4.78 -14.43 1.91
N GLU A 286 3.94 -13.77 2.69
CA GLU A 286 4.36 -12.98 3.86
C GLU A 286 4.17 -13.70 5.21
N ALA A 287 5.15 -13.57 6.11
CA ALA A 287 5.01 -13.91 7.53
C ALA A 287 5.24 -12.66 8.41
N THR A 288 4.48 -12.52 9.49
CA THR A 288 4.54 -11.37 10.41
C THR A 288 4.57 -11.81 11.87
N PHE A 289 5.17 -10.99 12.74
CA PHE A 289 5.15 -11.17 14.20
C PHE A 289 5.09 -9.81 14.91
N SER A 290 4.42 -9.79 16.06
CA SER A 290 4.36 -8.66 16.98
C SER A 290 4.39 -9.16 18.41
N SER A 291 5.33 -8.69 19.22
CA SER A 291 5.31 -8.88 20.68
C SER A 291 4.48 -7.75 21.32
N HIS A 292 3.29 -8.05 21.86
CA HIS A 292 2.42 -7.02 22.43
C HIS A 292 2.97 -6.36 23.71
N SER A 293 2.86 -5.04 23.79
CA SER A 293 2.23 -4.33 24.91
C SER A 293 0.91 -3.76 24.36
N PRO A 294 -0.20 -3.73 25.12
CA PRO A 294 -1.47 -3.23 24.62
C PRO A 294 -1.26 -1.81 24.09
N SER A 295 -1.68 -1.56 22.85
CA SER A 295 -1.75 -0.20 22.36
C SER A 295 -2.68 0.58 23.31
N LEU A 296 -2.15 1.58 24.01
CA LEU A 296 -2.93 2.55 24.79
C LEU A 296 -3.79 3.48 23.90
N PHE A 297 -3.87 3.17 22.61
CA PHE A 297 -4.89 3.69 21.71
C PHE A 297 -5.65 2.51 21.12
N PRO A 298 -6.99 2.51 21.17
CA PRO A 298 -7.77 1.53 20.45
C PRO A 298 -7.39 1.65 18.97
N THR A 299 -6.89 0.55 18.39
CA THR A 299 -7.15 0.30 16.97
C THR A 299 -8.67 0.45 16.81
N PRO A 300 -9.20 1.11 15.75
CA PRO A 300 -10.65 1.18 15.59
C PRO A 300 -11.21 -0.25 15.62
N THR A 301 -11.79 -0.64 16.76
CA THR A 301 -12.24 -1.99 17.08
C THR A 301 -13.63 -2.26 16.53
N THR A 302 -14.00 -1.57 15.47
CA THR A 302 -15.14 -1.94 14.64
C THR A 302 -14.67 -1.98 13.21
N ARG A 303 -14.39 -3.20 12.71
CA ARG A 303 -14.49 -3.45 11.27
C ARG A 303 -15.88 -2.93 10.87
N TRP A 304 -15.94 -2.04 9.89
CA TRP A 304 -17.24 -1.51 9.43
C TRP A 304 -18.06 -2.56 8.69
N TRP A 305 -17.42 -3.67 8.30
CA TRP A 305 -18.05 -4.82 7.65
C TRP A 305 -18.26 -5.97 8.63
N SER A 306 -19.26 -6.80 8.33
CA SER A 306 -19.65 -8.02 9.03
C SER A 306 -19.90 -9.15 8.01
N GLU A 307 -20.40 -10.29 8.47
CA GLU A 307 -20.85 -11.40 7.61
C GLU A 307 -22.06 -11.02 6.74
N ASP A 308 -22.84 -10.03 7.19
CA ASP A 308 -23.98 -9.46 6.44
C ASP A 308 -23.53 -8.48 5.35
N THR A 309 -22.25 -8.11 5.30
CA THR A 309 -21.73 -7.23 4.25
C THR A 309 -21.65 -8.01 2.95
N VAL A 310 -22.29 -7.49 1.91
CA VAL A 310 -22.39 -8.14 0.60
C VAL A 310 -21.53 -7.41 -0.44
N ALA A 311 -20.65 -8.16 -1.10
CA ALA A 311 -19.78 -7.67 -2.17
C ALA A 311 -20.05 -8.37 -3.50
N ILE A 312 -20.00 -7.64 -4.61
CA ILE A 312 -20.00 -8.19 -5.97
C ILE A 312 -18.62 -7.93 -6.58
N VAL A 313 -18.02 -8.95 -7.19
CA VAL A 313 -16.76 -8.81 -7.94
C VAL A 313 -16.95 -9.30 -9.37
N THR A 314 -16.79 -8.41 -10.35
CA THR A 314 -17.01 -8.73 -11.76
C THR A 314 -15.82 -9.47 -12.39
N GLY A 315 -16.09 -10.47 -13.24
CA GLY A 315 -15.03 -11.20 -13.96
C GLY A 315 -14.02 -11.92 -13.05
N ALA A 316 -14.51 -12.50 -11.96
CA ALA A 316 -13.70 -12.96 -10.84
C ALA A 316 -13.40 -14.48 -10.83
N ASN A 317 -13.62 -15.19 -11.93
CA ASN A 317 -13.29 -16.62 -12.03
C ASN A 317 -11.78 -16.91 -12.15
N LYS A 318 -10.92 -15.89 -12.32
CA LYS A 318 -9.45 -16.02 -12.39
C LYS A 318 -8.75 -14.71 -12.03
N GLY A 319 -7.42 -14.77 -11.90
CA GLY A 319 -6.56 -13.58 -11.80
C GLY A 319 -6.88 -12.70 -10.59
N ILE A 320 -6.85 -11.38 -10.81
CA ILE A 320 -7.01 -10.37 -9.75
C ILE A 320 -8.39 -10.48 -9.08
N GLY A 321 -9.47 -10.58 -9.86
CA GLY A 321 -10.82 -10.73 -9.33
C GLY A 321 -10.97 -11.96 -8.42
N PHE A 322 -10.39 -13.11 -8.79
CA PHE A 322 -10.41 -14.30 -7.94
C PHE A 322 -9.67 -14.09 -6.61
N ALA A 323 -8.51 -13.44 -6.65
CA ALA A 323 -7.75 -13.10 -5.45
C ALA A 323 -8.51 -12.11 -4.55
N VAL A 324 -9.20 -11.13 -5.13
CA VAL A 324 -10.06 -10.18 -4.40
C VAL A 324 -11.22 -10.90 -3.73
N VAL A 325 -11.93 -11.78 -4.45
CA VAL A 325 -13.02 -12.58 -3.86
C VAL A 325 -12.50 -13.40 -2.68
N LYS A 326 -11.38 -14.11 -2.86
CA LYS A 326 -10.78 -14.90 -1.80
C LYS A 326 -10.47 -14.05 -0.56
N TRP A 327 -9.81 -12.91 -0.76
CA TRP A 327 -9.42 -12.01 0.31
C TRP A 327 -10.62 -11.43 1.07
N MET A 328 -11.66 -10.99 0.36
CA MET A 328 -12.89 -10.50 0.99
C MET A 328 -13.62 -11.59 1.76
N ALA A 329 -13.67 -12.80 1.22
CA ALA A 329 -14.29 -13.95 1.89
C ALA A 329 -13.53 -14.37 3.16
N GLU A 330 -12.19 -14.37 3.13
CA GLU A 330 -11.34 -14.61 4.32
C GLU A 330 -11.56 -13.55 5.43
N LEU A 331 -12.00 -12.35 5.05
CA LEU A 331 -12.34 -11.27 5.99
C LEU A 331 -13.77 -11.34 6.53
N GLY A 332 -14.53 -12.36 6.13
CA GLY A 332 -15.91 -12.60 6.56
C GLY A 332 -16.99 -12.01 5.65
N VAL A 333 -16.64 -11.28 4.60
CA VAL A 333 -17.63 -10.64 3.70
C VAL A 333 -18.34 -11.70 2.85
N THR A 334 -19.65 -11.57 2.65
CA THR A 334 -20.39 -12.41 1.70
C THR A 334 -20.11 -11.92 0.28
N VAL A 335 -19.46 -12.75 -0.55
CA VAL A 335 -19.00 -12.34 -1.88
C VAL A 335 -19.70 -13.07 -3.00
N ILE A 336 -20.25 -12.32 -3.95
CA ILE A 336 -20.83 -12.81 -5.19
C ILE A 336 -19.74 -12.73 -6.25
N LEU A 337 -19.13 -13.88 -6.53
CA LEU A 337 -18.21 -14.08 -7.64
C LEU A 337 -19.02 -14.13 -8.93
N THR A 338 -18.70 -13.25 -9.89
CA THR A 338 -19.35 -13.30 -11.20
C THR A 338 -18.38 -13.62 -12.33
N ALA A 339 -18.91 -14.28 -13.35
CA ALA A 339 -18.20 -14.60 -14.58
C ALA A 339 -19.19 -14.86 -15.71
N ARG A 340 -18.72 -14.70 -16.95
CA ARG A 340 -19.49 -14.97 -18.18
C ARG A 340 -19.70 -16.46 -18.42
N ASP A 341 -18.71 -17.24 -18.03
CA ASP A 341 -18.68 -18.68 -18.22
C ASP A 341 -19.15 -19.36 -16.93
N LYS A 342 -20.31 -20.01 -17.01
CA LYS A 342 -20.93 -20.68 -15.87
C LYS A 342 -20.05 -21.79 -15.29
N GLU A 343 -19.41 -22.58 -16.14
CA GLU A 343 -18.59 -23.72 -15.69
C GLU A 343 -17.34 -23.23 -14.97
N ARG A 344 -16.64 -22.24 -15.54
CA ARG A 344 -15.45 -21.64 -14.91
C ARG A 344 -15.79 -20.91 -13.62
N GLY A 345 -16.95 -20.25 -13.57
CA GLY A 345 -17.46 -19.61 -12.37
C GLY A 345 -17.77 -20.59 -11.24
N CYS A 346 -18.47 -21.69 -11.56
CA CYS A 346 -18.76 -22.75 -10.59
C CYS A 346 -17.47 -23.39 -10.06
N LYS A 347 -16.52 -23.73 -10.96
CA LYS A 347 -15.21 -24.27 -10.57
C LYS A 347 -14.44 -23.31 -9.66
N ALA A 348 -14.51 -22.00 -9.92
CA ALA A 348 -13.87 -21.00 -9.08
C ALA A 348 -14.47 -20.97 -7.66
N VAL A 349 -15.80 -21.00 -7.53
CA VAL A 349 -16.46 -21.05 -6.22
C VAL A 349 -16.22 -22.38 -5.51
N GLU A 350 -16.23 -23.51 -6.20
CA GLU A 350 -15.85 -24.81 -5.64
C GLU A 350 -14.42 -24.78 -5.10
N ALA A 351 -13.48 -24.18 -5.84
CA ALA A 351 -12.10 -24.00 -5.42
C ALA A 351 -11.93 -23.03 -4.23
N LEU A 352 -12.91 -22.17 -3.94
CA LEU A 352 -12.93 -21.33 -2.73
C LEU A 352 -13.58 -22.06 -1.55
N ARG A 353 -14.71 -22.76 -1.76
CA ARG A 353 -15.40 -23.56 -0.73
C ARG A 353 -14.53 -24.68 -0.19
N ALA A 354 -13.83 -25.35 -1.09
CA ALA A 354 -12.60 -26.10 -0.87
C ALA A 354 -11.74 -25.63 0.31
N GLN A 355 -11.43 -24.32 0.33
CA GLN A 355 -10.52 -23.67 1.27
C GLN A 355 -11.25 -23.19 2.54
N GLY A 356 -12.48 -23.66 2.78
CA GLY A 356 -13.31 -23.26 3.93
C GLY A 356 -14.10 -21.96 3.72
N LEU A 357 -14.06 -21.37 2.53
CA LEU A 357 -14.74 -20.11 2.23
C LEU A 357 -16.16 -20.39 1.72
N HIS A 358 -17.09 -20.59 2.65
CA HIS A 358 -18.49 -20.91 2.36
C HIS A 358 -19.35 -19.68 2.06
N ASN A 359 -18.89 -18.49 2.45
CA ASN A 359 -19.49 -17.17 2.20
C ASN A 359 -19.27 -16.65 0.77
N VAL A 360 -19.11 -17.55 -0.20
CA VAL A 360 -18.97 -17.19 -1.63
C VAL A 360 -20.07 -17.85 -2.45
N ALA A 361 -20.80 -17.03 -3.20
CA ALA A 361 -21.82 -17.43 -4.15
C ALA A 361 -21.37 -17.15 -5.58
N PHE A 362 -21.84 -17.95 -6.52
CA PHE A 362 -21.65 -17.71 -7.96
C PHE A 362 -22.93 -17.22 -8.60
N SER A 363 -22.82 -16.22 -9.48
CA SER A 363 -23.83 -15.98 -10.50
C SER A 363 -23.19 -15.58 -11.82
N CYS A 364 -23.82 -16.01 -12.91
CA CYS A 364 -23.40 -15.60 -14.24
C CYS A 364 -23.63 -14.10 -14.42
N LEU A 365 -22.63 -13.39 -14.94
CA LEU A 365 -22.73 -11.99 -15.35
C LEU A 365 -21.78 -11.77 -16.52
N ASP A 366 -22.35 -11.41 -17.67
CA ASP A 366 -21.64 -10.77 -18.75
C ASP A 366 -21.96 -9.28 -18.75
N VAL A 367 -21.00 -8.50 -18.24
CA VAL A 367 -21.09 -7.03 -18.24
C VAL A 367 -21.29 -6.48 -19.64
N SER A 368 -20.89 -7.22 -20.70
CA SER A 368 -21.03 -6.79 -22.08
C SER A 368 -22.39 -7.07 -22.73
N ASP A 369 -23.31 -7.70 -21.98
CA ASP A 369 -24.65 -8.06 -22.41
C ASP A 369 -25.71 -7.46 -21.47
N PRO A 370 -26.49 -6.46 -21.91
CA PRO A 370 -27.54 -5.84 -21.11
C PRO A 370 -28.60 -6.82 -20.58
N SER A 371 -28.87 -7.90 -21.32
CA SER A 371 -29.83 -8.93 -20.88
C SER A 371 -29.27 -9.77 -19.73
N SER A 372 -27.96 -10.02 -19.74
CA SER A 372 -27.22 -10.64 -18.64
C SER A 372 -27.22 -9.76 -17.39
N ILE A 373 -26.92 -8.45 -17.54
CA ILE A 373 -26.98 -7.48 -16.44
C ILE A 373 -28.39 -7.46 -15.82
N LYS A 374 -29.44 -7.34 -16.63
CA LYS A 374 -30.84 -7.33 -16.15
C LYS A 374 -31.23 -8.61 -15.42
N SER A 375 -30.79 -9.76 -15.94
CA SER A 375 -31.06 -11.07 -15.33
C SER A 375 -30.33 -11.21 -13.99
N PHE A 376 -29.06 -10.78 -13.94
CA PHE A 376 -28.25 -10.77 -12.73
C PHE A 376 -28.83 -9.84 -11.66
N THR A 377 -29.20 -8.60 -12.01
CA THR A 377 -29.78 -7.64 -11.04
C THR A 377 -31.12 -8.12 -10.51
N SER A 378 -31.96 -8.71 -11.37
CA SER A 378 -33.24 -9.32 -10.96
C SER A 378 -33.03 -10.51 -10.01
N TRP A 379 -32.03 -11.35 -10.28
CA TRP A 379 -31.66 -12.46 -9.41
C TRP A 379 -31.08 -11.97 -8.08
N PHE A 380 -30.16 -11.01 -8.12
CA PHE A 380 -29.51 -10.47 -6.93
C PHE A 380 -30.54 -9.79 -6.02
N LYS A 381 -31.49 -9.01 -6.57
CA LYS A 381 -32.60 -8.40 -5.82
C LYS A 381 -33.53 -9.41 -5.14
N LYS A 382 -33.68 -10.61 -5.69
CA LYS A 382 -34.46 -11.69 -5.06
C LYS A 382 -33.67 -12.44 -4.00
N SER A 383 -32.35 -12.51 -4.15
CA SER A 383 -31.48 -13.39 -3.37
C SER A 383 -30.77 -12.67 -2.22
N TYR A 384 -30.55 -11.36 -2.35
CA TYR A 384 -29.84 -10.51 -1.40
C TYR A 384 -30.60 -9.20 -1.21
N ALA A 385 -30.69 -8.74 0.04
CA ALA A 385 -31.42 -7.52 0.38
C ALA A 385 -30.61 -6.24 0.10
N VAL A 386 -29.28 -6.32 0.17
CA VAL A 386 -28.37 -5.17 0.22
C VAL A 386 -27.11 -5.43 -0.60
N LEU A 387 -26.56 -4.37 -1.21
CA LEU A 387 -25.21 -4.33 -1.77
C LEU A 387 -24.36 -3.30 -1.02
N ASP A 388 -23.18 -3.69 -0.54
CA ASP A 388 -22.26 -2.79 0.18
C ASP A 388 -21.01 -2.44 -0.63
N ILE A 389 -20.54 -3.38 -1.46
CA ILE A 389 -19.30 -3.25 -2.23
C ILE A 389 -19.50 -3.76 -3.66
N LEU A 390 -19.21 -2.93 -4.65
CA LEU A 390 -19.09 -3.35 -6.05
C LEU A 390 -17.64 -3.19 -6.51
N VAL A 391 -17.02 -4.27 -6.98
CA VAL A 391 -15.68 -4.27 -7.57
C VAL A 391 -15.78 -4.52 -9.06
N ASN A 392 -15.58 -3.45 -9.84
CA ASN A 392 -15.49 -3.51 -11.29
C ASN A 392 -14.09 -3.97 -11.70
N ASN A 393 -13.95 -5.29 -11.85
CA ASN A 393 -12.70 -5.96 -12.21
C ASN A 393 -12.71 -6.51 -13.65
N ALA A 394 -13.89 -6.73 -14.24
CA ALA A 394 -14.02 -7.26 -15.59
C ALA A 394 -13.37 -6.34 -16.63
N ALA A 395 -12.16 -6.69 -17.08
CA ALA A 395 -11.46 -5.98 -18.13
C ALA A 395 -10.87 -6.96 -19.14
N VAL A 396 -10.76 -6.51 -20.38
CA VAL A 396 -10.13 -7.28 -21.46
C VAL A 396 -8.90 -6.54 -21.94
N SER A 397 -7.78 -7.25 -22.07
CA SER A 397 -6.55 -6.75 -22.67
C SER A 397 -6.02 -7.81 -23.63
N PHE A 398 -5.66 -7.37 -24.84
CA PHE A 398 -5.21 -8.25 -25.93
C PHE A 398 -3.72 -8.05 -26.28
N ASN A 399 -2.99 -7.21 -25.54
CA ASN A 399 -1.61 -6.84 -25.90
C ASN A 399 -0.59 -7.78 -25.24
N ASP A 400 0.26 -8.40 -26.07
CA ASP A 400 1.52 -9.02 -25.62
C ASP A 400 2.49 -7.94 -25.12
N ILE A 401 3.35 -8.29 -24.16
CA ILE A 401 4.27 -7.39 -23.44
C ILE A 401 5.14 -6.51 -24.38
N ASN A 402 5.34 -6.91 -25.63
CA ASN A 402 6.17 -6.22 -26.62
C ASN A 402 5.43 -5.78 -27.91
N LYS A 403 4.08 -5.82 -27.95
CA LYS A 403 3.29 -5.35 -29.09
C LYS A 403 2.30 -4.28 -28.65
N ASN A 404 2.39 -3.11 -29.28
CA ASN A 404 1.34 -2.08 -29.21
C ASN A 404 0.51 -2.19 -30.48
N SER A 405 -0.73 -2.68 -30.37
CA SER A 405 -1.66 -2.74 -31.50
C SER A 405 -2.99 -2.12 -31.10
N VAL A 406 -3.46 -1.15 -31.88
CA VAL A 406 -4.79 -0.53 -31.74
C VAL A 406 -5.90 -1.35 -32.41
N GLU A 407 -5.56 -2.52 -32.95
CA GLU A 407 -6.46 -3.44 -33.67
C GLU A 407 -7.70 -3.86 -32.86
N HIS A 408 -7.63 -3.78 -31.53
CA HIS A 408 -8.70 -4.18 -30.62
C HIS A 408 -9.31 -3.02 -29.82
N ALA A 409 -9.09 -1.77 -30.24
CA ALA A 409 -9.53 -0.58 -29.50
C ALA A 409 -11.02 -0.62 -29.11
N GLU A 410 -11.93 -0.95 -30.02
CA GLU A 410 -13.36 -1.05 -29.72
C GLU A 410 -13.68 -2.11 -28.65
N THR A 411 -12.97 -3.24 -28.68
CA THR A 411 -13.20 -4.34 -27.73
C THR A 411 -12.66 -4.00 -26.33
N VAL A 412 -11.56 -3.25 -26.25
CA VAL A 412 -10.95 -2.82 -24.99
C VAL A 412 -11.70 -1.64 -24.36
N MET A 413 -12.38 -0.80 -25.17
CA MET A 413 -13.24 0.28 -24.68
C MET A 413 -14.60 -0.22 -24.17
N LYS A 414 -15.12 -1.32 -24.71
CA LYS A 414 -16.42 -1.88 -24.31
C LYS A 414 -16.57 -2.10 -22.79
N PRO A 415 -15.58 -2.68 -22.07
CA PRO A 415 -15.58 -2.78 -20.61
C PRO A 415 -15.94 -1.49 -19.88
N THR A 416 -15.41 -0.34 -20.31
CA THR A 416 -15.64 0.94 -19.62
C THR A 416 -17.10 1.37 -19.69
N SER A 417 -17.73 1.31 -20.87
CA SER A 417 -19.16 1.64 -21.01
C SER A 417 -20.05 0.63 -20.29
N THR A 418 -19.62 -0.63 -20.22
CA THR A 418 -20.38 -1.68 -19.55
C THR A 418 -20.31 -1.62 -18.03
N ASP A 419 -19.22 -1.10 -17.48
CA ASP A 419 -19.10 -0.80 -16.05
C ASP A 419 -20.16 0.25 -15.66
N GLN A 420 -20.38 1.28 -16.49
CA GLN A 420 -21.43 2.29 -16.25
C GLN A 420 -22.83 1.69 -16.20
N VAL A 421 -23.18 0.86 -17.19
CA VAL A 421 -24.50 0.19 -17.24
C VAL A 421 -24.68 -0.76 -16.05
N THR A 422 -23.61 -1.42 -15.63
CA THR A 422 -23.63 -2.32 -14.47
C THR A 422 -23.81 -1.53 -13.17
N ASP A 423 -23.10 -0.41 -13.03
CA ASP A 423 -23.21 0.51 -11.91
C ASP A 423 -24.65 1.05 -11.83
N ASP A 424 -25.21 1.60 -12.92
CA ASP A 424 -26.59 2.11 -12.96
C ASP A 424 -27.64 1.05 -12.56
N ALA A 425 -27.45 -0.20 -12.99
CA ALA A 425 -28.36 -1.28 -12.66
C ALA A 425 -28.27 -1.72 -11.19
N LEU A 426 -27.10 -1.57 -10.55
CA LEU A 426 -26.83 -2.00 -9.17
C LEU A 426 -26.91 -0.86 -8.15
N LEU A 427 -26.80 0.40 -8.58
CA LEU A 427 -26.88 1.60 -7.75
C LEU A 427 -28.11 1.64 -6.83
N PRO A 428 -29.33 1.30 -7.29
CA PRO A 428 -30.51 1.24 -6.43
C PRO A 428 -30.38 0.27 -5.24
N MET A 429 -29.43 -0.67 -5.29
CA MET A 429 -29.25 -1.71 -4.28
C MET A 429 -28.33 -1.30 -3.13
N PHE A 430 -27.52 -0.25 -3.33
CA PHE A 430 -26.70 0.34 -2.27
C PHE A 430 -27.51 1.13 -1.23
N LEU A 431 -28.70 1.60 -1.61
CA LEU A 431 -29.56 2.46 -0.77
C LEU A 431 -30.21 1.73 0.42
N HIS A 432 -30.11 0.41 0.47
CA HIS A 432 -30.73 -0.41 1.51
C HIS A 432 -29.75 -0.90 2.58
N SER A 433 -28.48 -0.49 2.52
CA SER A 433 -27.43 -0.90 3.47
C SER A 433 -27.55 -0.21 4.84
N THR A 434 -27.30 -0.97 5.91
CA THR A 434 -27.09 -0.47 7.27
C THR A 434 -25.67 0.06 7.51
N SER A 435 -24.76 -0.06 6.52
CA SER A 435 -23.44 0.55 6.57
C SER A 435 -23.54 2.05 6.29
N SER A 436 -22.70 2.87 6.94
CA SER A 436 -22.78 4.33 6.77
C SER A 436 -22.33 4.81 5.37
N ILE A 437 -21.70 3.95 4.55
CA ILE A 437 -21.14 4.30 3.23
C ILE A 437 -21.08 3.06 2.30
N GLY A 438 -21.75 3.07 1.14
CA GLY A 438 -21.57 2.10 0.05
C GLY A 438 -20.27 2.32 -0.75
N ARG A 439 -19.71 1.29 -1.39
CA ARG A 439 -18.40 1.38 -2.07
C ARG A 439 -18.43 0.83 -3.50
N ILE A 440 -18.01 1.66 -4.46
CA ILE A 440 -17.71 1.24 -5.84
C ILE A 440 -16.20 1.33 -6.06
N LEU A 441 -15.63 0.25 -6.57
CA LEU A 441 -14.19 0.00 -6.61
C LEU A 441 -13.78 -0.44 -8.02
N ASN A 442 -13.19 0.48 -8.79
CA ASN A 442 -12.78 0.29 -10.18
C ASN A 442 -11.33 -0.19 -10.30
N VAL A 443 -11.10 -1.40 -10.81
CA VAL A 443 -9.75 -1.92 -11.08
C VAL A 443 -9.17 -1.24 -12.33
N SER A 444 -8.17 -0.40 -12.14
CA SER A 444 -7.57 0.45 -13.18
C SER A 444 -6.05 0.23 -13.32
N SER A 445 -5.36 1.13 -14.02
CA SER A 445 -3.91 1.09 -14.26
C SER A 445 -3.30 2.49 -14.27
N ARG A 446 -2.03 2.59 -13.83
CA ARG A 446 -1.23 3.82 -13.95
C ARG A 446 -1.02 4.27 -15.40
N LEU A 447 -1.20 3.37 -16.37
CA LEU A 447 -1.15 3.71 -17.78
C LEU A 447 -2.31 4.63 -18.20
N GLY A 448 -3.44 4.57 -17.50
CA GLY A 448 -4.58 5.48 -17.69
C GLY A 448 -4.47 6.80 -16.94
N SER A 449 -3.25 7.26 -16.60
CA SER A 449 -3.06 8.55 -15.94
C SER A 449 -3.13 9.69 -16.97
N LEU A 450 -3.78 10.80 -16.61
CA LEU A 450 -3.88 12.01 -17.45
C LEU A 450 -2.51 12.55 -17.91
N ASN A 451 -1.44 12.32 -17.16
CA ASN A 451 -0.10 12.74 -17.56
C ASN A 451 0.48 11.98 -18.77
N LYS A 452 -0.18 10.89 -19.20
CA LYS A 452 0.17 10.11 -20.40
C LYS A 452 -0.50 10.65 -21.66
N LEU A 453 -1.54 11.47 -21.51
CA LEU A 453 -2.20 12.15 -22.61
C LEU A 453 -1.45 13.45 -22.93
N ARG A 454 -0.94 13.55 -24.16
CA ARG A 454 -0.17 14.72 -24.64
C ARG A 454 -1.04 15.73 -25.40
N ASN A 455 -2.25 15.35 -25.80
CA ASN A 455 -3.21 16.26 -26.44
C ASN A 455 -3.74 17.29 -25.42
N PRO A 456 -3.43 18.59 -25.54
CA PRO A 456 -3.83 19.59 -24.55
C PRO A 456 -5.34 19.78 -24.50
N SER A 457 -6.03 19.80 -25.65
CA SER A 457 -7.48 20.02 -25.72
C SER A 457 -8.26 18.87 -25.09
N THR A 458 -7.90 17.63 -25.43
CA THR A 458 -8.53 16.43 -24.85
C THR A 458 -8.24 16.33 -23.35
N LYS A 459 -7.02 16.67 -22.94
CA LYS A 459 -6.63 16.70 -21.54
C LYS A 459 -7.41 17.74 -20.75
N GLN A 460 -7.61 18.94 -21.31
CA GLN A 460 -8.41 19.99 -20.70
C GLN A 460 -9.87 19.57 -20.50
N VAL A 461 -10.48 18.87 -21.47
CA VAL A 461 -11.82 18.29 -21.32
C VAL A 461 -11.85 17.35 -20.13
N LEU A 462 -10.93 16.38 -20.06
CA LEU A 462 -10.89 15.42 -18.96
C LEU A 462 -10.51 16.03 -17.61
N GLU A 463 -9.76 17.14 -17.57
CA GLU A 463 -9.39 17.84 -16.33
C GLU A 463 -10.51 18.75 -15.81
N SER A 464 -11.54 19.03 -16.62
CA SER A 464 -12.66 19.89 -16.24
C SER A 464 -13.33 19.47 -14.93
N GLU A 465 -13.68 20.46 -14.09
CA GLU A 465 -14.48 20.23 -12.89
C GLU A 465 -15.92 19.86 -13.21
N THR A 466 -16.42 20.23 -14.39
CA THR A 466 -17.78 19.93 -14.86
C THR A 466 -17.81 18.75 -15.82
N LEU A 467 -16.78 17.90 -15.79
CA LEU A 467 -16.70 16.71 -16.62
C LEU A 467 -17.98 15.87 -16.49
N SER A 468 -18.58 15.51 -17.62
CA SER A 468 -19.75 14.65 -17.70
C SER A 468 -19.42 13.30 -18.33
N GLU A 469 -20.32 12.33 -18.20
CA GLU A 469 -20.20 11.03 -18.88
C GLU A 469 -20.17 11.20 -20.41
N LYS A 470 -20.99 12.11 -20.93
CA LYS A 470 -21.04 12.45 -22.35
C LYS A 470 -19.71 13.00 -22.88
N ASP A 471 -18.98 13.77 -22.05
CA ASP A 471 -17.65 14.24 -22.42
C ASP A 471 -16.65 13.08 -22.50
N ILE A 472 -16.73 12.13 -21.57
CA ILE A 472 -15.88 10.93 -21.58
C ILE A 472 -16.18 10.07 -22.81
N GLU A 473 -17.46 9.87 -23.14
CA GLU A 473 -17.91 9.18 -24.36
C GLU A 473 -17.40 9.88 -25.62
N GLY A 474 -17.44 11.21 -25.64
CA GLY A 474 -16.88 12.02 -26.72
C GLY A 474 -15.38 11.81 -26.89
N VAL A 475 -14.62 11.77 -25.80
CA VAL A 475 -13.19 11.49 -25.79
C VAL A 475 -12.89 10.07 -26.27
N VAL A 476 -13.66 9.06 -25.84
CA VAL A 476 -13.51 7.68 -26.30
C VAL A 476 -13.84 7.57 -27.80
N SER A 477 -14.89 8.24 -28.25
CA SER A 477 -15.28 8.27 -29.67
C SER A 477 -14.22 8.93 -30.54
N LEU A 478 -13.66 10.05 -30.07
CA LEU A 478 -12.54 10.73 -30.74
C LEU A 478 -11.32 9.83 -30.85
N PHE A 479 -10.97 9.11 -29.79
CA PHE A 479 -9.88 8.13 -29.85
C PHE A 479 -10.14 7.04 -30.89
N LEU A 480 -11.34 6.48 -30.93
CA LEU A 480 -11.69 5.44 -31.91
C LEU A 480 -11.64 5.96 -33.35
N GLU A 481 -12.05 7.21 -33.59
CA GLU A 481 -11.93 7.89 -34.89
C GLU A 481 -10.46 8.12 -35.26
N ASP A 482 -9.63 8.56 -34.32
CA ASP A 482 -8.21 8.76 -34.54
C ASP A 482 -7.45 7.45 -34.79
N VAL A 483 -7.92 6.34 -34.20
CA VAL A 483 -7.43 5.00 -34.51
C VAL A 483 -7.83 4.60 -35.93
N LYS A 484 -9.11 4.75 -36.30
CA LYS A 484 -9.63 4.44 -37.65
C LYS A 484 -8.93 5.24 -38.75
N SER A 485 -8.59 6.50 -38.46
CA SER A 485 -7.89 7.40 -39.39
C SER A 485 -6.36 7.26 -39.35
N GLY A 486 -5.81 6.40 -38.47
CA GLY A 486 -4.36 6.21 -38.33
C GLY A 486 -3.61 7.39 -37.71
N ARG A 487 -4.33 8.37 -37.13
CA ARG A 487 -3.76 9.61 -36.58
C ARG A 487 -3.55 9.60 -35.07
N TRP A 488 -3.91 8.52 -34.38
CA TRP A 488 -3.86 8.46 -32.91
C TRP A 488 -2.48 8.85 -32.32
N LYS A 489 -1.37 8.49 -32.97
CA LYS A 489 -0.03 8.84 -32.47
C LYS A 489 0.25 10.34 -32.57
N SER A 490 -0.08 10.96 -33.71
CA SER A 490 0.11 12.40 -33.92
C SER A 490 -0.87 13.25 -33.12
N GLN A 491 -2.03 12.69 -32.75
CA GLN A 491 -3.00 13.32 -31.88
C GLN A 491 -2.65 13.24 -30.39
N GLY A 492 -1.49 12.67 -30.02
CA GLY A 492 -0.97 12.73 -28.66
C GLY A 492 -1.59 11.74 -27.67
N TRP A 493 -2.19 10.66 -28.15
CA TRP A 493 -2.66 9.55 -27.32
C TRP A 493 -1.49 8.74 -26.72
N PRO A 494 -1.70 8.01 -25.60
CA PRO A 494 -0.65 7.22 -24.96
C PRO A 494 0.03 6.22 -25.93
N GLU A 495 1.35 6.21 -25.99
CA GLU A 495 2.11 5.37 -26.93
C GLU A 495 2.36 3.93 -26.45
N VAL A 496 2.14 3.64 -25.15
CA VAL A 496 2.39 2.32 -24.56
C VAL A 496 1.05 1.69 -24.17
N TRP A 497 0.77 0.51 -24.71
CA TRP A 497 -0.50 -0.21 -24.57
C TRP A 497 -1.70 0.71 -24.79
N THR A 498 -1.71 1.41 -25.92
CA THR A 498 -2.56 2.58 -26.21
C THR A 498 -4.04 2.38 -25.90
N ASP A 499 -4.66 1.35 -26.47
CA ASP A 499 -6.07 1.01 -26.26
C ASP A 499 -6.38 0.70 -24.78
N TYR A 500 -5.53 -0.08 -24.13
CA TYR A 500 -5.65 -0.38 -22.70
C TYR A 500 -5.46 0.86 -21.84
N ALA A 501 -4.46 1.69 -22.13
CA ALA A 501 -4.18 2.93 -21.43
C ALA A 501 -5.37 3.90 -21.54
N VAL A 502 -5.93 4.07 -22.74
CA VAL A 502 -7.09 4.94 -22.95
C VAL A 502 -8.34 4.37 -22.28
N SER A 503 -8.54 3.05 -22.24
CA SER A 503 -9.69 2.46 -21.52
C SER A 503 -9.62 2.74 -20.02
N LYS A 504 -8.41 2.66 -19.43
CA LYS A 504 -8.18 2.99 -18.02
C LYS A 504 -8.21 4.48 -17.75
N LEU A 505 -7.85 5.31 -18.72
CA LEU A 505 -8.03 6.76 -18.66
C LEU A 505 -9.52 7.14 -18.60
N ALA A 506 -10.34 6.52 -19.45
CA ALA A 506 -11.79 6.70 -19.44
C ALA A 506 -12.40 6.20 -18.12
N LEU A 507 -11.99 5.02 -17.62
CA LEU A 507 -12.44 4.48 -16.33
C LEU A 507 -12.08 5.38 -15.14
N ASN A 508 -10.85 5.93 -15.11
CA ASN A 508 -10.43 6.89 -14.08
C ASN A 508 -11.24 8.19 -14.15
N SER A 509 -11.54 8.66 -15.35
CA SER A 509 -12.36 9.85 -15.58
C SER A 509 -13.80 9.61 -15.12
N TYR A 510 -14.38 8.47 -15.45
CA TYR A 510 -15.72 8.07 -15.01
C TYR A 510 -15.81 7.93 -13.49
N THR A 511 -14.78 7.34 -12.87
CA THR A 511 -14.66 7.26 -11.40
C THR A 511 -14.76 8.65 -10.76
N ARG A 512 -14.12 9.68 -11.35
CA ARG A 512 -14.20 11.06 -10.84
C ARG A 512 -15.61 11.65 -10.98
N VAL A 513 -16.28 11.40 -12.10
CA VAL A 513 -17.67 11.86 -12.34
C VAL A 513 -18.60 11.24 -11.30
N LEU A 514 -18.56 9.91 -11.13
CA LEU A 514 -19.35 9.21 -10.12
C LEU A 514 -19.02 9.64 -8.69
N ALA A 515 -17.73 9.77 -8.34
CA ALA A 515 -17.32 10.20 -7.00
C ALA A 515 -17.90 11.58 -6.66
N LYS A 516 -17.91 12.51 -7.62
CA LYS A 516 -18.52 13.84 -7.46
C LYS A 516 -20.05 13.76 -7.36
N GLN A 517 -20.70 12.96 -8.21
CA GLN A 517 -22.15 12.79 -8.20
C GLN A 517 -22.68 12.27 -6.86
N TYR A 518 -21.90 11.43 -6.19
CA TYR A 518 -22.26 10.82 -4.92
C TYR A 518 -21.53 11.39 -3.70
N GLU A 519 -20.79 12.49 -3.85
CA GLU A 519 -20.15 13.18 -2.74
C GLU A 519 -21.20 13.60 -1.70
N GLY A 520 -20.99 13.18 -0.45
CA GLY A 520 -21.93 13.43 0.65
C GLY A 520 -23.22 12.58 0.62
N ARG A 521 -23.38 11.64 -0.33
CA ARG A 521 -24.58 10.79 -0.47
C ARG A 521 -24.41 9.36 0.05
N GLY A 522 -23.45 9.15 0.95
CA GLY A 522 -23.21 7.82 1.55
C GLY A 522 -22.67 6.79 0.56
N MET A 523 -21.96 7.21 -0.50
CA MET A 523 -21.26 6.31 -1.43
C MET A 523 -19.83 6.82 -1.64
N SER A 524 -18.87 5.90 -1.72
CA SER A 524 -17.49 6.18 -2.08
C SER A 524 -17.14 5.45 -3.37
N VAL A 525 -16.66 6.19 -4.37
CA VAL A 525 -16.29 5.65 -5.68
C VAL A 525 -14.80 5.90 -5.90
N ASN A 526 -14.02 4.85 -6.12
CA ASN A 526 -12.57 4.94 -6.24
C ASN A 526 -12.04 4.03 -7.33
N SER A 527 -10.87 4.36 -7.89
CA SER A 527 -10.12 3.49 -8.78
C SER A 527 -8.72 3.18 -8.23
N PHE A 528 -8.18 2.01 -8.58
CA PHE A 528 -6.90 1.54 -8.07
C PHE A 528 -6.12 0.74 -9.09
N CYS A 529 -4.80 0.93 -9.10
CA CYS A 529 -3.87 0.13 -9.88
C CYS A 529 -3.33 -1.02 -9.01
N PRO A 530 -3.57 -2.29 -9.33
CA PRO A 530 -3.04 -3.42 -8.57
C PRO A 530 -1.50 -3.44 -8.45
N ALA A 531 -0.79 -2.84 -9.42
CA ALA A 531 0.66 -2.71 -9.42
C ALA A 531 1.17 -1.45 -8.66
N SER A 532 0.32 -0.72 -7.92
CA SER A 532 0.71 0.52 -7.23
C SER A 532 -0.02 0.73 -5.90
N ARG A 533 0.71 1.16 -4.87
CA ARG A 533 0.16 1.54 -3.55
C ARG A 533 -0.46 2.96 -3.51
N ARG A 534 -0.97 3.50 -4.62
CA ARG A 534 -1.55 4.86 -4.73
C ARG A 534 -2.97 4.81 -5.34
N HIS A 535 -3.88 5.67 -4.89
CA HIS A 535 -5.13 6.00 -5.59
C HIS A 535 -4.82 6.70 -6.93
N LEU A 536 -5.61 6.44 -7.96
CA LEU A 536 -5.40 6.91 -9.34
C LEU A 536 -6.22 8.14 -9.70
#